data_AF-A0A1W0E8N0-F1
#
_entry.id   AF-A0A1W0E8N0-F1
#
_cell.length_a   1.000
_cell.length_b   1.000
_cell.length_c   1.000
_cell.angle_alpha   90.00
_cell.angle_beta   90.00
_cell.angle_gamma   90.00
#
_symmetry.space_group_name_H-M   'P 1'
#
loop_
_entity.id
_entity.type
_entity.pdbx_description
1 polymer ?
#
loop_
_entity_poly.entity_id
_entity_poly.type
_entity_poly.pdbx_seq_one_letter_code
_entity_poly.pdbx_strand_id
1 'polypeptide(L)' 'MTSGLYKKLIERIIVPFVLNSDENLIYQQDNTSVSVNGEMRGFFERKGVPVLELLSFSPDLNPMEACRGG' A
#
# COMPACT_ATOMS: atom_id res chain seq x y z
N MET A 1 -10.87 8.68 -4.47
CA MET A 1 -10.94 7.47 -3.60
C MET A 1 -11.15 7.94 -2.16
N THR A 2 -12.04 7.32 -1.38
CA THR A 2 -12.15 7.60 0.07
C THR A 2 -11.40 6.52 0.87
N SER A 3 -11.00 6.81 2.11
CA SER A 3 -10.30 5.84 2.98
C SER A 3 -11.11 4.54 3.18
N GLY A 4 -12.43 4.64 3.33
CA GLY A 4 -13.31 3.47 3.46
C GLY A 4 -13.38 2.59 2.20
N LEU A 5 -13.43 3.20 1.02
CA LEU A 5 -13.39 2.46 -0.25
C LEU A 5 -12.02 1.83 -0.48
N TYR A 6 -10.95 2.53 -0.12
CA TYR A 6 -9.59 2.03 -0.22
C TYR A 6 -9.36 0.80 0.67
N LYS A 7 -9.82 0.84 1.94
CA LYS A 7 -9.78 -0.32 2.85
C LYS A 7 -10.47 -1.55 2.29
N LYS A 8 -11.66 -1.38 1.73
CA LYS A 8 -12.42 -2.49 1.11
C LYS A 8 -11.66 -3.11 -0.07
N LEU A 9 -10.98 -2.29 -0.86
CA LEU A 9 -10.20 -2.75 -2.00
C LEU A 9 -8.97 -3.54 -1.54
N ILE A 10 -8.22 -3.01 -0.57
CA ILE A 10 -7.07 -3.68 0.03
C ILE A 10 -7.47 -5.01 0.67
N GLU A 11 -8.56 -5.01 1.45
CA GLU A 11 -9.05 -6.23 2.12
C GLU A 11 -9.45 -7.32 1.13
N ARG A 12 -10.05 -6.93 -0.01
CA ARG A 12 -10.53 -7.90 -0.99
C ARG A 12 -9.43 -8.46 -1.88
N ILE A 13 -8.38 -7.70 -2.15
CA ILE A 13 -7.39 -8.03 -3.19
C ILE A 13 -6.01 -8.27 -2.57
N ILE A 14 -5.51 -7.31 -1.80
CA ILE A 14 -4.12 -7.31 -1.34
C ILE A 14 -3.93 -8.23 -0.14
N VAL A 15 -4.82 -8.17 0.86
CA VAL A 15 -4.73 -9.02 2.06
C VAL A 15 -4.68 -10.51 1.72
N PRO A 16 -5.60 -11.09 0.91
CA PRO A 16 -5.50 -12.51 0.57
C PRO A 16 -4.25 -12.82 -0.24
N PHE A 17 -3.77 -11.92 -1.08
CA PHE A 17 -2.55 -12.16 -1.86
C PHE A 17 -1.31 -12.25 -0.95
N VAL A 18 -1.16 -11.28 -0.03
CA VAL A 18 -0.05 -11.24 0.92
C VAL A 18 -0.10 -12.45 1.86
N LEU A 19 -1.27 -12.80 2.39
CA LEU A 19 -1.41 -13.89 3.35
C LEU A 19 -1.26 -15.30 2.75
N ASN A 20 -1.50 -15.47 1.44
CA ASN A 20 -1.34 -16.76 0.76
C ASN A 20 0.00 -16.88 0.02
N SER A 21 0.89 -15.90 0.16
CA SER A 21 2.23 -15.96 -0.43
C SER A 21 3.24 -16.46 0.61
N ASP A 22 4.04 -17.47 0.27
CA ASP A 22 5.17 -17.95 1.09
C ASP A 22 6.38 -17.00 1.06
N GLU A 23 6.30 -15.92 0.29
CA GLU A 23 7.38 -14.94 0.09
C GLU A 23 7.27 -13.78 1.09
N ASN A 24 8.42 -13.22 1.49
CA ASN A 24 8.51 -12.01 2.32
C ASN A 24 8.12 -10.76 1.50
N LEU A 25 6.88 -10.72 1.02
CA LEU A 25 6.35 -9.61 0.23
C LEU A 25 6.23 -8.36 1.08
N ILE A 26 6.59 -7.22 0.51
CA ILE A 26 6.40 -5.90 1.12
C ILE A 26 5.50 -5.10 0.18
N TYR A 27 4.38 -4.60 0.70
CA TYR A 27 3.44 -3.79 -0.06
C TYR A 27 3.98 -2.35 -0.17
N GLN A 28 4.13 -1.84 -1.39
CA GLN A 28 4.48 -0.44 -1.64
C GLN A 28 3.28 0.31 -2.24
N GLN A 29 3.01 1.50 -1.73
CA GLN A 29 1.97 2.41 -2.23
C GLN A 29 2.51 3.84 -2.29
N ASP A 30 1.88 4.70 -3.09
CA ASP A 30 2.18 6.13 -3.10
C ASP A 30 1.74 6.82 -1.78
N ASN A 31 2.40 7.93 -1.46
CA ASN A 31 2.13 8.69 -0.25
C ASN A 31 0.97 9.67 -0.41
N THR A 32 -0.19 9.21 -0.89
CA THR A 32 -1.42 10.01 -0.93
C THR A 32 -2.01 10.19 0.46
N SER A 33 -2.70 11.32 0.70
CA SER A 33 -3.30 11.69 1.99
C SER A 33 -4.26 10.63 2.57
N VAL A 34 -4.79 9.74 1.73
CA VAL A 34 -5.64 8.60 2.12
C VAL A 34 -4.81 7.45 2.73
N SER A 35 -3.57 7.29 2.29
CA SER A 35 -2.62 6.24 2.67
C SER A 35 -1.82 6.60 3.93
N VAL A 36 -1.56 7.89 4.17
CA VAL A 36 -0.72 8.38 5.29
C VAL A 36 -1.50 8.58 6.59
N ASN A 37 -2.84 8.56 6.54
CA ASN A 37 -3.63 8.73 7.74
C ASN A 37 -3.35 7.56 8.70
N GLY A 38 -3.11 7.83 9.99
CA GLY A 38 -2.76 6.81 10.99
C GLY A 38 -3.78 5.66 11.08
N GLU A 39 -5.02 5.93 10.67
CA GLU A 39 -6.09 4.94 10.53
C GLU A 39 -5.77 3.82 9.52
N MET A 40 -5.04 4.13 8.46
CA MET A 40 -4.65 3.19 7.41
C MET A 40 -3.41 2.39 7.82
N ARG A 41 -2.44 3.04 8.48
CA ARG A 41 -1.27 2.34 9.05
C ARG A 41 -1.70 1.26 10.04
N GLY A 42 -2.56 1.61 10.99
CA GLY A 42 -3.12 0.64 11.94
C GLY A 42 -4.00 -0.43 11.28
N PHE A 43 -4.58 -0.15 10.11
CA PHE A 43 -5.32 -1.16 9.34
C PHE A 43 -4.38 -2.20 8.74
N PHE A 44 -3.26 -1.79 8.13
CA PHE A 44 -2.27 -2.72 7.58
C PHE A 44 -1.60 -3.57 8.67
N GLU A 45 -1.23 -2.97 9.80
CA GLU A 45 -0.71 -3.68 10.98
C GLU A 45 -1.67 -4.77 11.46
N ARG A 46 -2.97 -4.44 11.61
CA ARG A 46 -4.00 -5.42 12.02
C ARG A 46 -4.22 -6.55 11.01
N LYS A 47 -3.93 -6.31 9.73
CA LYS A 47 -4.08 -7.30 8.65
C LYS A 47 -2.80 -8.08 8.37
N GLY A 48 -1.70 -7.78 9.08
CA GLY A 48 -0.41 -8.44 8.86
C GLY A 48 0.23 -8.12 7.51
N VAL A 49 -0.11 -6.96 6.92
CA VAL A 49 0.46 -6.53 5.64
C VAL A 49 1.65 -5.62 5.92
N PRO A 50 2.90 -6.06 5.66
CA PRO A 50 4.06 -5.19 5.76
C PRO A 50 4.02 -4.14 4.65
N VAL A 51 4.16 -2.86 5.02
CA VAL A 51 4.10 -1.74 4.07
C VAL A 51 5.45 -1.03 4.05
N LEU A 52 5.97 -0.76 2.86
CA LEU A 52 7.17 0.06 2.68
C LEU A 52 6.81 1.53 2.93
N GLU A 53 7.50 2.16 3.87
CA GLU A 53 7.35 3.60 4.10
C GLU A 53 8.05 4.37 2.98
N LEU A 54 7.27 4.97 2.08
CA LEU A 54 7.79 5.84 1.05
C LEU A 54 7.86 7.27 1.59
N LEU A 55 9.04 7.90 1.52
CA LEU A 55 9.19 9.31 1.85
C LEU A 55 8.27 10.16 0.94
N SER A 56 7.56 11.12 1.54
CA SER A 56 6.72 12.08 0.81
C SER A 56 7.49 12.76 -0.32
N PHE A 57 6.84 12.95 -1.47
CA PHE A 57 7.41 13.64 -2.65
C PHE A 57 8.58 12.95 -3.36
N SER A 58 8.66 11.62 -3.29
CA SER A 58 9.63 10.83 -4.05
C SER A 58 8.95 9.98 -5.14
N PRO A 59 8.36 10.58 -6.19
CA PRO A 59 7.77 9.82 -7.30
C PRO A 59 8.82 8.96 -8.02
N ASP A 60 10.06 9.42 -8.10
CA ASP A 60 11.20 8.67 -8.66
C ASP A 60 11.50 7.35 -7.93
N LEU A 61 11.06 7.20 -6.68
CA LEU A 61 11.26 5.98 -5.89
C LEU A 61 10.07 5.01 -5.97
N ASN A 62 9.04 5.35 -6.75
CA ASN A 62 7.94 4.45 -7.05
C ASN A 62 8.18 3.81 -8.43
N PRO A 63 8.48 2.50 -8.51
CA PRO A 63 8.71 1.81 -9.78
C PRO A 63 7.53 1.94 -10.76
N MET A 64 6.31 2.12 -10.23
CA MET A 64 5.11 2.32 -11.05
C MET A 64 5.10 3.67 -11.81
N GLU A 65 5.74 4.70 -11.28
CA GLU A 65 5.87 6.00 -11.96
C GLU A 65 6.90 5.91 -13.09
N ALA A 66 7.98 5.15 -12.89
CA ALA A 66 8.98 4.90 -13.94
C ALA A 66 8.37 4.17 -15.16
N CYS A 67 7.43 3.25 -14.94
CA CYS A 67 6.70 2.56 -16.01
C CYS A 67 5.75 3.44 -16.82
N ARG A 68 5.42 4.67 -16.37
CA ARG A 68 4.58 5.60 -17.13
C ARG A 68 5.35 6.47 -18.13
N GLY A 69 6.68 6.45 -18.08
CA GLY A 69 7.55 7.27 -18.93
C GLY A 69 8.13 6.57 -20.17
N GLY A 70 7.56 5.45 -20.60
CA GLY A 70 8.02 4.67 -21.77
C GLY A 70 7.12 4.80 -22.98
#